data_AF-A0A7C7AFP2-F1
#
_entry.id   AF-A0A7C7AFP2-F1
#
_cell.length_a   1.000
_cell.length_b   1.000
_cell.length_c   1.000
_cell.angle_alpha   90.00
_cell.angle_beta   90.00
_cell.angle_gamma   90.00
#
_symmetry.space_group_name_H-M   'P 1'
#
loop_
_entity.id
_entity.type
_entity.pdbx_description
1 polymer ?
#
loop_
_entity_poly.entity_id
_entity_poly.type
_entity_poly.pdbx_seq_one_letter_code
_entity_poly.pdbx_strand_id
1 'polypeptide(L)'
;MARVNKNNNQINKTPKEKTTTVLTGVKEESEKGELFFKVVLMVMIAAILVVFIYFIVDTILKSDDKGFEPKFHANNYVTVTNVEQVKSGQSNETISHVGLRHALDNFDYVYILFIAEKDTSSLSETILNYQKEVLGIVDELYDLKKDDENLLREVKIKDDNKEEYIYMALGDMAFFFVDISDQANASWSNVIEAGKDAASAKNVPALLEVYRSEDLAWFGPWDAVDANPKTATKLTNVLNSLK
;
A
#
# COMPACT_ATOMS: atom_id res chain seq x y z
N MET A 1 23.83 -69.53 -45.14
CA MET A 1 24.43 -68.83 -46.31
C MET A 1 23.29 -68.29 -47.17
N ALA A 2 23.36 -66.99 -47.55
CA ALA A 2 22.86 -66.32 -48.77
C ALA A 2 21.48 -66.72 -49.39
N ARG A 3 20.59 -65.88 -49.95
CA ARG A 3 20.41 -64.42 -50.18
C ARG A 3 19.13 -64.29 -51.10
N VAL A 4 18.48 -63.12 -51.17
CA VAL A 4 17.85 -62.49 -52.39
C VAL A 4 16.43 -63.02 -52.79
N ASN A 5 15.39 -62.27 -53.28
CA ASN A 5 15.17 -60.90 -53.81
C ASN A 5 13.65 -60.56 -53.98
N LYS A 6 13.32 -59.25 -53.98
CA LYS A 6 12.46 -58.42 -54.90
C LYS A 6 11.08 -58.92 -55.40
N ASN A 7 10.09 -58.09 -55.81
CA ASN A 7 9.76 -56.65 -55.86
C ASN A 7 8.27 -56.62 -56.33
N ASN A 8 7.39 -55.80 -55.77
CA ASN A 8 6.80 -54.59 -56.37
C ASN A 8 6.46 -54.61 -57.88
N ASN A 9 5.17 -54.49 -58.23
CA ASN A 9 4.66 -53.49 -59.18
C ASN A 9 3.11 -53.38 -59.21
N GLN A 10 2.67 -52.13 -59.35
CA GLN A 10 1.31 -51.56 -59.33
C GLN A 10 0.40 -52.01 -60.50
N ILE A 11 -0.92 -51.78 -60.39
CA ILE A 11 -1.80 -51.13 -61.40
C ILE A 11 -3.13 -50.70 -60.73
N ASN A 12 -3.49 -49.41 -60.90
CA ASN A 12 -4.78 -48.79 -60.55
C ASN A 12 -5.85 -49.05 -61.63
N LYS A 13 -7.15 -49.12 -61.25
CA LYS A 13 -8.32 -48.59 -62.01
C LYS A 13 -9.62 -48.66 -61.18
N THR A 14 -10.28 -47.49 -61.07
CA THR A 14 -11.54 -47.12 -60.38
C THR A 14 -12.82 -47.53 -61.17
N PRO A 15 -14.04 -47.09 -60.80
CA PRO A 15 -14.89 -47.41 -59.64
C PRO A 15 -16.29 -47.90 -60.08
N LYS A 16 -17.16 -48.35 -59.16
CA LYS A 16 -18.64 -48.30 -59.34
C LYS A 16 -19.36 -48.41 -57.99
N GLU A 17 -20.07 -47.35 -57.63
CA GLU A 17 -21.06 -47.31 -56.55
C GLU A 17 -22.18 -48.32 -56.79
N LYS A 18 -22.71 -48.90 -55.71
CA LYS A 18 -24.16 -48.97 -55.48
C LYS A 18 -24.53 -49.44 -54.07
N THR A 19 -25.41 -48.63 -53.47
CA THR A 19 -26.50 -48.97 -52.53
C THR A 19 -26.17 -49.39 -51.09
N THR A 20 -26.38 -48.41 -50.21
CA THR A 20 -27.29 -48.46 -49.05
C THR A 20 -27.09 -49.65 -48.09
N THR A 21 -26.11 -49.53 -47.22
CA THR A 21 -26.24 -50.07 -45.87
C THR A 21 -26.72 -48.95 -44.97
N VAL A 22 -27.94 -49.13 -44.47
CA VAL A 22 -28.48 -48.41 -43.32
C VAL A 22 -27.41 -48.44 -42.23
N LEU A 23 -26.75 -47.30 -42.01
CA LEU A 23 -26.04 -47.08 -40.75
C LEU A 23 -27.14 -47.01 -39.70
N THR A 24 -27.46 -48.18 -39.14
CA THR A 24 -28.19 -48.28 -37.88
C THR A 24 -27.41 -47.44 -36.90
N GLY A 25 -27.91 -46.24 -36.63
CA GLY A 25 -27.50 -45.46 -35.49
C GLY A 25 -27.53 -46.39 -34.28
N VAL A 26 -26.45 -46.39 -33.51
CA VAL A 26 -26.43 -47.04 -32.21
C VAL A 26 -27.42 -46.26 -31.34
N LYS A 27 -28.68 -46.70 -31.36
CA LYS A 27 -29.73 -46.23 -30.47
C LYS A 27 -29.86 -47.28 -29.37
N GLU A 28 -29.07 -47.10 -28.32
CA GLU A 28 -29.39 -47.59 -26.99
C GLU A 28 -29.22 -46.42 -26.01
N GLU A 29 -30.24 -45.55 -25.96
CA GLU A 29 -30.47 -44.72 -24.79
C GLU A 29 -30.92 -45.68 -23.66
N SER A 30 -29.97 -46.17 -22.88
CA SER A 30 -30.30 -46.66 -21.54
C SER A 30 -30.63 -45.43 -20.70
N GLU A 31 -31.91 -45.20 -20.40
CA GLU A 31 -32.35 -44.08 -19.52
C GLU A 31 -31.54 -44.04 -18.22
N LYS A 32 -31.15 -45.21 -17.70
CA LYS A 32 -30.31 -45.33 -16.49
C LYS A 32 -28.86 -44.94 -16.73
N GLY A 33 -28.31 -45.24 -17.91
CA GLY A 33 -26.96 -44.85 -18.31
C GLY A 33 -26.83 -43.36 -18.59
N GLU A 34 -27.85 -42.75 -19.22
CA GLU A 34 -27.92 -41.31 -19.44
C GLU A 34 -28.09 -40.55 -18.13
N LEU A 35 -28.95 -41.05 -17.22
CA LEU A 35 -29.13 -40.44 -15.89
C LEU A 35 -27.83 -40.50 -15.08
N PHE A 36 -27.13 -41.64 -15.10
CA PHE A 36 -25.83 -41.78 -14.45
C PHE A 36 -24.79 -40.82 -15.03
N PHE A 37 -24.71 -40.71 -16.36
CA PHE A 37 -23.79 -39.79 -17.02
C PHE A 37 -24.09 -38.32 -16.68
N LYS A 38 -25.36 -37.92 -16.65
CA LYS A 38 -25.77 -36.55 -16.25
C LYS A 38 -25.42 -36.25 -14.79
N VAL A 39 -25.64 -37.19 -13.87
CA VAL A 39 -25.29 -37.03 -12.46
C VAL A 39 -23.78 -36.91 -12.29
N VAL A 40 -23.00 -37.79 -12.94
CA VAL A 40 -21.53 -37.72 -12.90
C VAL A 40 -21.01 -36.41 -13.50
N LEU A 41 -21.60 -35.95 -14.60
CA LEU A 41 -21.23 -34.67 -15.23
C LEU A 41 -21.54 -33.48 -14.31
N MET A 42 -22.70 -33.46 -13.64
CA MET A 42 -23.03 -32.41 -12.67
C MET A 42 -22.07 -32.42 -11.47
N VAL A 43 -21.70 -33.61 -10.97
CA VAL A 43 -20.72 -33.72 -9.88
C VAL A 43 -19.34 -33.22 -10.31
N MET A 44 -18.91 -33.50 -11.55
CA MET A 44 -17.66 -32.96 -12.07
C MET A 44 -17.70 -31.44 -12.23
N ILE A 45 -18.79 -30.88 -12.75
CA ILE A 45 -18.96 -29.43 -12.85
C ILE A 45 -18.95 -28.78 -11.46
N ALA A 46 -19.64 -29.38 -10.48
CA ALA A 46 -19.64 -28.91 -9.10
C ALA A 46 -18.24 -28.97 -8.48
N ALA A 47 -17.48 -30.05 -8.71
CA ALA A 47 -16.10 -30.16 -8.24
C ALA A 47 -15.18 -29.11 -8.86
N ILE A 48 -15.31 -28.87 -10.18
CA ILE A 48 -14.57 -27.80 -10.88
C ILE A 48 -14.95 -26.44 -10.31
N LEU A 49 -16.24 -26.18 -10.06
CA LEU A 49 -16.72 -24.94 -9.44
C LEU A 49 -16.16 -24.74 -8.03
N VAL A 50 -16.11 -25.79 -7.21
CA VAL A 50 -15.51 -25.73 -5.87
C VAL A 50 -14.03 -25.41 -5.95
N VAL A 51 -13.31 -26.03 -6.88
CA VAL A 51 -11.88 -25.75 -7.11
C VAL A 51 -11.69 -24.32 -7.62
N PHE A 52 -12.53 -23.84 -8.53
CA PHE A 52 -12.48 -22.46 -9.03
C PHE A 52 -12.79 -21.44 -7.95
N ILE A 53 -13.82 -21.68 -7.13
CA ILE A 53 -14.16 -20.82 -5.98
C ILE A 53 -13.02 -20.86 -4.96
N TYR A 54 -12.44 -22.02 -4.69
CA TYR A 54 -11.25 -22.13 -3.86
C TYR A 54 -10.12 -21.27 -4.42
N PHE A 55 -9.77 -21.36 -5.71
CA PHE A 55 -8.74 -20.52 -6.30
C PHE A 55 -9.10 -19.02 -6.29
N ILE A 56 -10.36 -18.64 -6.48
CA ILE A 56 -10.79 -17.23 -6.39
C ILE A 56 -10.65 -16.73 -4.96
N VAL A 57 -11.15 -17.49 -3.97
CA VAL A 57 -11.03 -17.16 -2.55
C VAL A 57 -9.57 -17.16 -2.12
N ASP A 58 -8.76 -18.10 -2.58
CA ASP A 58 -7.32 -18.16 -2.34
C ASP A 58 -6.59 -17.01 -3.04
N THR A 59 -7.04 -16.56 -4.21
CA THR A 59 -6.45 -15.39 -4.90
C THR A 59 -6.88 -14.08 -4.24
N ILE A 60 -8.08 -14.00 -3.66
CA ILE A 60 -8.57 -12.81 -2.94
C ILE A 60 -8.03 -12.75 -1.50
N LEU A 61 -7.88 -13.90 -0.84
CA LEU A 61 -7.41 -13.98 0.56
C LEU A 61 -5.90 -14.23 0.67
N LYS A 62 -5.28 -14.93 -0.30
CA LYS A 62 -3.83 -15.09 -0.45
C LYS A 62 -3.28 -14.36 -1.67
N SER A 63 -3.96 -13.32 -2.17
CA SER A 63 -3.17 -12.17 -2.59
C SER A 63 -2.42 -11.74 -1.34
N ASP A 64 -1.25 -12.34 -1.14
CA ASP A 64 -0.13 -11.74 -0.45
C ASP A 64 0.16 -10.43 -1.23
N ASP A 65 -0.72 -9.44 -1.05
CA ASP A 65 -0.25 -8.13 -0.69
C ASP A 65 0.67 -8.45 0.48
N LYS A 66 1.98 -8.52 0.21
CA LYS A 66 2.94 -8.20 1.25
C LYS A 66 2.56 -6.76 1.58
N GLY A 67 1.56 -6.62 2.44
CA GLY A 67 0.89 -5.37 2.72
C GLY A 67 2.01 -4.39 2.98
N PHE A 68 1.92 -3.24 2.33
CA PHE A 68 2.91 -2.17 2.49
C PHE A 68 3.41 -2.15 3.93
N GLU A 69 4.67 -2.55 4.13
CA GLU A 69 5.30 -2.51 5.44
C GLU A 69 5.86 -1.10 5.55
N PRO A 70 5.21 -0.22 6.34
CA PRO A 70 5.73 1.12 6.50
C PRO A 70 7.15 1.06 7.09
N LYS A 71 8.02 1.91 6.57
CA LYS A 71 9.40 2.06 7.04
C LYS A 71 9.44 2.45 8.52
N PHE A 72 8.50 3.29 8.94
CA PHE A 72 8.33 3.67 10.33
C PHE A 72 7.21 2.86 10.99
N HIS A 73 7.12 2.91 12.32
CA HIS A 73 6.10 2.17 13.04
C HIS A 73 4.69 2.57 12.54
N ALA A 74 3.82 1.59 12.27
CA ALA A 74 2.54 1.82 11.57
C ALA A 74 1.65 2.89 12.21
N ASN A 75 1.65 2.94 13.55
CA ASN A 75 0.91 3.93 14.33
C ASN A 75 1.51 5.35 14.33
N ASN A 76 2.65 5.56 13.69
CA ASN A 76 3.14 6.89 13.34
C ASN A 76 2.53 7.39 12.02
N TYR A 77 1.76 6.58 11.28
CA TYR A 77 1.09 7.02 10.06
C TYR A 77 -0.31 7.53 10.36
N VAL A 78 -0.58 8.77 9.95
CA VAL A 78 -1.85 9.45 10.11
C VAL A 78 -2.47 9.70 8.75
N THR A 79 -3.78 9.98 8.73
CA THR A 79 -4.50 10.30 7.49
C THR A 79 -4.59 11.81 7.28
N VAL A 80 -4.88 12.22 6.04
CA VAL A 80 -5.19 13.64 5.73
C VAL A 80 -6.35 14.14 6.58
N THR A 81 -7.37 13.32 6.84
CA THR A 81 -8.49 13.66 7.74
C THR A 81 -8.00 14.01 9.15
N ASN A 82 -6.99 13.30 9.67
CA ASN A 82 -6.42 13.63 10.99
C ASN A 82 -5.71 14.98 10.96
N VAL A 83 -5.00 15.30 9.88
CA VAL A 83 -4.34 16.61 9.72
C VAL A 83 -5.39 17.72 9.58
N GLU A 84 -6.50 17.50 8.89
CA GLU A 84 -7.61 18.45 8.82
C GLU A 84 -8.21 18.73 10.21
N GLN A 85 -8.37 17.70 11.05
CA GLN A 85 -8.83 17.86 12.43
C GLN A 85 -7.87 18.76 13.23
N VAL A 86 -6.55 18.53 13.12
CA VAL A 86 -5.52 19.39 13.74
C VAL A 86 -5.64 20.83 13.23
N LYS A 87 -5.72 21.03 11.91
CA LYS A 87 -5.82 22.36 11.30
C LYS A 87 -7.07 23.13 11.70
N SER A 88 -8.18 22.43 11.93
CA SER A 88 -9.47 23.06 12.21
C SER A 88 -9.53 23.77 13.57
N GLY A 89 -8.51 23.60 14.43
CA GLY A 89 -8.49 24.15 15.79
C GLY A 89 -9.61 23.58 16.68
N GLN A 90 -10.17 22.44 16.30
CA GLN A 90 -11.09 21.68 17.15
C GLN A 90 -10.32 21.07 18.33
N SER A 91 -11.01 20.79 19.43
CA SER A 91 -10.42 20.12 20.59
C SER A 91 -9.67 18.86 20.16
N ASN A 92 -8.47 18.63 20.72
CA ASN A 92 -7.66 17.43 20.46
C ASN A 92 -8.46 16.13 20.67
N GLU A 93 -9.47 16.15 21.55
CA GLU A 93 -10.38 15.04 21.79
C GLU A 93 -11.12 14.56 20.53
N THR A 94 -11.31 15.45 19.54
CA THR A 94 -11.99 15.15 18.27
C THR A 94 -11.10 14.42 17.27
N ILE A 95 -9.78 14.42 17.49
CA ILE A 95 -8.80 13.73 16.64
C ILE A 95 -8.98 12.23 16.82
N SER A 96 -9.37 11.54 15.74
CA SER A 96 -9.70 10.11 15.79
C SER A 96 -8.48 9.22 16.01
N HIS A 97 -7.30 9.70 15.65
CA HIS A 97 -6.05 8.96 15.78
C HIS A 97 -5.46 9.11 17.18
N VAL A 98 -5.52 8.03 17.97
CA VAL A 98 -5.15 8.00 19.41
C VAL A 98 -3.70 8.46 19.66
N GLY A 99 -2.74 7.99 18.87
CA GLY A 99 -1.33 8.38 19.00
C GLY A 99 -1.09 9.87 18.80
N LEU A 100 -1.55 10.41 17.66
CA LEU A 100 -1.52 11.84 17.36
C LEU A 100 -2.21 12.69 18.43
N ARG A 101 -3.42 12.31 18.88
CA ARG A 101 -4.11 13.02 19.97
C ARG A 101 -3.25 13.09 21.23
N HIS A 102 -2.76 11.93 21.69
CA HIS A 102 -1.88 11.87 22.86
C HIS A 102 -0.60 12.69 22.66
N ALA A 103 -0.02 12.65 21.46
CA ALA A 103 1.18 13.43 21.17
C ALA A 103 0.94 14.93 21.27
N LEU A 104 -0.17 15.42 20.72
CA LEU A 104 -0.56 16.83 20.79
C LEU A 104 -0.81 17.30 22.23
N ASP A 105 -1.39 16.44 23.07
CA ASP A 105 -1.64 16.76 24.49
C ASP A 105 -0.37 16.76 25.36
N ASN A 106 0.70 16.06 24.96
CA ASN A 106 1.84 15.77 25.83
C ASN A 106 3.20 16.29 25.32
N PHE A 107 3.28 16.74 24.07
CA PHE A 107 4.53 17.17 23.46
C PHE A 107 4.40 18.61 22.95
N ASP A 108 5.40 19.44 23.26
CA ASP A 108 5.46 20.82 22.76
C ASP A 108 5.57 20.86 21.23
N TYR A 109 6.27 19.90 20.63
CA TYR A 109 6.47 19.82 19.18
C TYR A 109 5.98 18.48 18.62
N VAL A 110 5.02 18.55 17.70
CA VAL A 110 4.56 17.42 16.90
C VAL A 110 4.80 17.73 15.43
N TYR A 111 5.53 16.86 14.75
CA TYR A 111 5.86 16.99 13.34
C TYR A 111 5.06 15.98 12.52
N ILE A 112 4.45 16.42 11.42
CA ILE A 112 3.72 15.55 10.49
C ILE A 112 4.33 15.72 9.09
N LEU A 113 4.98 14.67 8.59
CA LEU A 113 5.70 14.68 7.31
C LEU A 113 4.89 13.98 6.21
N PHE A 114 4.61 14.69 5.13
CA PHE A 114 3.97 14.19 3.93
C PHE A 114 5.03 13.61 2.99
N ILE A 115 4.92 12.33 2.65
CA ILE A 115 5.84 11.61 1.76
C ILE A 115 5.07 10.67 0.85
N ALA A 116 5.63 10.27 -0.29
CA ALA A 116 5.12 9.14 -1.05
C ALA A 116 5.97 7.92 -0.73
N GLU A 117 5.41 6.93 -0.02
CA GLU A 117 6.18 5.77 0.44
C GLU A 117 5.76 4.47 -0.25
N LYS A 118 4.47 4.17 -0.27
CA LYS A 118 3.93 2.98 -0.93
C LYS A 118 4.15 3.01 -2.45
N ASP A 119 3.96 4.17 -3.09
CA ASP A 119 4.24 4.36 -4.51
C ASP A 119 4.82 5.74 -4.82
N THR A 120 6.04 5.74 -5.37
CA THR A 120 6.77 6.96 -5.77
C THR A 120 6.62 7.30 -7.26
N SER A 121 5.88 6.51 -8.03
CA SER A 121 5.74 6.67 -9.49
C SER A 121 5.13 8.01 -9.92
N SER A 122 4.37 8.64 -9.02
CA SER A 122 3.76 9.96 -9.21
C SER A 122 4.74 11.13 -9.04
N LEU A 123 5.93 10.89 -8.48
CA LEU A 123 6.92 11.92 -8.20
C LEU A 123 7.84 12.16 -9.39
N SER A 124 8.16 13.43 -9.66
CA SER A 124 9.26 13.77 -10.57
C SER A 124 10.61 13.39 -9.96
N GLU A 125 11.63 13.19 -10.80
CA GLU A 125 12.99 12.81 -10.35
C GLU A 125 13.58 13.82 -9.34
N THR A 126 13.38 15.12 -9.58
CA THR A 126 13.82 16.19 -8.67
C THR A 126 13.17 16.05 -7.29
N ILE A 127 11.85 15.81 -7.26
CA ILE A 127 11.09 15.65 -6.03
C ILE A 127 11.46 14.35 -5.30
N LEU A 128 11.66 13.27 -6.05
CA LEU A 128 12.10 11.99 -5.49
C LEU A 128 13.48 12.10 -4.83
N ASN A 129 14.42 12.80 -5.46
CA ASN A 129 15.76 13.00 -4.88
C ASN A 129 15.71 13.87 -3.63
N TYR A 130 14.90 14.93 -3.63
CA TYR A 130 14.67 15.74 -2.43
C TYR A 130 13.98 14.93 -1.31
N GLN A 131 13.06 14.02 -1.65
CA GLN A 131 12.47 13.11 -0.67
C GLN A 131 13.49 12.18 -0.04
N LYS A 132 14.42 11.63 -0.83
CA LYS A 132 15.51 10.79 -0.30
C LYS A 132 16.41 11.56 0.66
N GLU A 133 16.74 12.81 0.35
CA GLU A 133 17.51 13.69 1.25
C GLU A 133 16.78 13.89 2.59
N VAL A 134 15.50 14.28 2.54
CA VAL A 134 14.67 14.50 3.73
C VAL A 134 14.55 13.22 4.56
N LEU A 135 14.27 12.08 3.93
CA LEU A 135 14.15 10.80 4.64
C LEU A 135 15.47 10.35 5.25
N GLY A 136 16.62 10.66 4.64
CA GLY A 136 17.93 10.42 5.25
C GLY A 136 18.13 11.18 6.56
N ILE A 137 17.64 12.42 6.64
CA ILE A 137 17.68 13.21 7.89
C ILE A 137 16.74 12.59 8.94
N VAL A 138 15.57 12.09 8.54
CA VAL A 138 14.64 11.40 9.46
C VAL A 138 15.23 10.09 9.97
N ASP A 139 15.94 9.34 9.13
CA ASP A 139 16.65 8.13 9.56
C ASP A 139 17.71 8.47 10.61
N GLU A 140 18.52 9.51 10.37
CA GLU A 140 19.49 9.99 11.36
C GLU A 140 18.82 10.41 12.67
N LEU A 141 17.65 11.07 12.62
CA LEU A 141 16.87 11.44 13.80
C LEU A 141 16.44 10.19 14.60
N TYR A 142 15.97 9.14 13.93
CA TYR A 142 15.52 7.91 14.57
C TYR A 142 16.68 7.07 15.13
N ASP A 143 17.88 7.24 14.59
CA ASP A 143 19.11 6.58 15.06
C ASP A 143 19.88 7.37 16.14
N LEU A 144 19.38 8.55 16.56
CA LEU A 144 20.03 9.39 17.55
C LEU A 144 20.13 8.73 18.94
N LYS A 145 21.26 8.98 19.59
CA LYS A 145 21.57 8.53 20.96
C LYS A 145 22.01 9.69 21.84
N LYS A 146 21.65 9.62 23.12
CA LYS A 146 22.10 10.54 24.16
C LYS A 146 22.51 9.74 25.39
N ASP A 147 23.72 9.98 25.88
CA ASP A 147 24.27 9.28 27.06
C ASP A 147 24.19 7.74 26.96
N ASP A 148 24.51 7.19 25.79
CA ASP A 148 24.40 5.76 25.42
C ASP A 148 22.98 5.16 25.38
N GLU A 149 21.94 5.98 25.56
CA GLU A 149 20.53 5.59 25.40
C GLU A 149 19.96 6.09 24.07
N ASN A 150 19.14 5.27 23.40
CA ASN A 150 18.41 5.71 22.21
C ASN A 150 17.41 6.81 22.61
N LEU A 151 17.43 7.94 21.89
CA LEU A 151 16.45 9.00 22.08
C LEU A 151 15.06 8.59 21.58
N LEU A 152 15.03 7.64 20.64
CA LEU A 152 13.81 7.02 20.13
C LEU A 152 13.21 6.09 21.20
N ARG A 153 11.96 6.34 21.58
CA ARG A 153 11.23 5.56 22.57
C ARG A 153 9.84 5.14 22.09
N GLU A 154 9.41 3.97 22.51
CA GLU A 154 8.02 3.53 22.39
C GLU A 154 7.14 4.25 23.42
N VAL A 155 6.06 4.87 22.97
CA VAL A 155 5.02 5.44 23.82
C VAL A 155 3.81 4.53 23.75
N LYS A 156 3.39 4.02 24.92
CA LYS A 156 2.29 3.07 25.06
C LYS A 156 1.07 3.74 25.68
N ILE A 157 -0.04 3.76 24.97
CA ILE A 157 -1.30 4.34 25.41
C ILE A 157 -2.29 3.21 25.70
N LYS A 158 -2.92 3.28 26.88
CA LYS A 158 -4.06 2.42 27.21
C LYS A 158 -5.33 3.21 26.93
N ASP A 159 -5.99 2.87 25.84
CA ASP A 159 -7.34 3.36 25.57
C ASP A 159 -8.38 2.45 26.24
N ASP A 160 -9.46 3.03 26.75
CA ASP A 160 -10.45 2.37 27.61
C ASP A 160 -11.21 1.24 26.89
N ASN A 161 -11.10 1.13 25.56
CA ASN A 161 -11.82 0.17 24.72
C ASN A 161 -10.96 -0.90 23.99
N LYS A 162 -9.77 -1.22 24.52
CA LYS A 162 -8.84 -2.31 24.10
C LYS A 162 -7.92 -2.03 22.90
N GLU A 163 -6.76 -2.69 23.01
CA GLU A 163 -5.50 -2.60 22.27
C GLU A 163 -4.53 -1.53 22.80
N GLU A 164 -3.31 -1.99 23.14
CA GLU A 164 -2.21 -1.10 23.53
C GLU A 164 -1.76 -0.36 22.28
N TYR A 165 -2.00 0.94 22.24
CA TYR A 165 -1.61 1.78 21.12
C TYR A 165 -0.15 2.20 21.31
N ILE A 166 0.74 1.78 20.42
CA ILE A 166 2.18 2.05 20.50
C ILE A 166 2.60 2.95 19.36
N TYR A 167 3.25 4.08 19.61
CA TYR A 167 3.91 4.88 18.57
C TYR A 167 5.32 5.27 19.02
N MET A 168 6.20 5.61 18.07
CA MET A 168 7.57 6.03 18.38
C MET A 168 7.64 7.54 18.56
N ALA A 169 8.29 7.99 19.63
CA ALA A 169 8.59 9.40 19.90
C ALA A 169 10.12 9.59 19.99
N LEU A 170 10.59 10.80 19.72
CA LEU A 170 12.02 11.13 19.71
C LEU A 170 12.29 12.25 20.72
N GLY A 171 12.96 11.92 21.82
CA GLY A 171 13.11 12.86 22.93
C GLY A 171 11.75 13.44 23.33
N ASP A 172 11.65 14.75 23.50
CA ASP A 172 10.38 15.42 23.83
C ASP A 172 9.63 15.93 22.59
N MET A 173 9.72 15.18 21.49
CA MET A 173 9.02 15.45 20.23
C MET A 173 8.35 14.18 19.70
N ALA A 174 7.31 14.34 18.88
CA ALA A 174 6.68 13.25 18.15
C ALA A 174 6.73 13.48 16.64
N PHE A 175 6.97 12.42 15.88
CA PHE A 175 6.97 12.44 14.41
C PHE A 175 5.89 11.52 13.87
N PHE A 176 5.07 12.04 12.96
CA PHE A 176 4.05 11.30 12.24
C PHE A 176 4.23 11.47 10.74
N PHE A 177 3.63 10.58 9.97
CA PHE A 177 3.76 10.52 8.52
C PHE A 177 2.41 10.46 7.84
N VAL A 178 2.29 11.10 6.69
CA VAL A 178 1.15 10.93 5.78
C VAL A 178 1.71 10.39 4.48
N ASP A 179 1.32 9.15 4.13
CA ASP A 179 1.66 8.60 2.82
C ASP A 179 0.68 9.12 1.77
N ILE A 180 1.15 10.04 0.92
CA ILE A 180 0.36 10.68 -0.14
C ILE A 180 0.01 9.73 -1.28
N SER A 181 0.66 8.56 -1.34
CA SER A 181 0.37 7.54 -2.34
C SER A 181 -0.78 6.60 -1.92
N ASP A 182 -1.25 6.70 -0.68
CA ASP A 182 -2.48 6.04 -0.25
C ASP A 182 -3.71 6.77 -0.81
N GLN A 183 -4.67 6.01 -1.34
CA GLN A 183 -5.94 6.54 -1.84
C GLN A 183 -6.74 7.28 -0.78
N ALA A 184 -6.66 6.86 0.50
CA ALA A 184 -7.29 7.55 1.62
C ALA A 184 -6.77 8.98 1.80
N ASN A 185 -5.57 9.27 1.28
CA ASN A 185 -4.89 10.56 1.38
C ASN A 185 -4.91 11.35 0.07
N ALA A 186 -5.73 11.00 -0.91
CA ALA A 186 -5.75 11.65 -2.24
C ALA A 186 -5.95 13.18 -2.20
N SER A 187 -6.57 13.72 -1.15
CA SER A 187 -6.77 15.16 -0.93
C SER A 187 -5.59 15.87 -0.25
N TRP A 188 -4.45 15.22 -0.02
CA TRP A 188 -3.32 15.73 0.75
C TRP A 188 -2.87 17.15 0.36
N SER A 189 -2.82 17.46 -0.94
CA SER A 189 -2.34 18.77 -1.39
C SER A 189 -3.25 19.93 -0.98
N ASN A 190 -4.51 19.66 -0.62
CA ASN A 190 -5.46 20.68 -0.17
C ASN A 190 -5.19 21.14 1.27
N VAL A 191 -4.51 20.32 2.08
CA VAL A 191 -4.24 20.66 3.48
C VAL A 191 -2.94 21.43 3.65
N ILE A 192 -2.04 21.38 2.67
CA ILE A 192 -0.75 22.05 2.70
C ILE A 192 -0.91 23.54 2.38
N GLU A 193 -0.36 24.40 3.25
CA GLU A 193 -0.35 25.84 3.03
C GLU A 193 1.02 26.30 2.49
N ALA A 194 1.12 26.36 1.16
CA ALA A 194 2.35 26.77 0.48
C ALA A 194 2.53 28.30 0.34
N GLY A 195 1.59 29.10 0.86
CA GLY A 195 1.64 30.55 0.80
C GLY A 195 1.28 31.11 -0.56
N LYS A 196 2.14 32.01 -1.08
CA LYS A 196 1.82 32.83 -2.27
C LYS A 196 1.70 32.01 -3.56
N ASP A 197 2.31 30.83 -3.61
CA ASP A 197 2.21 29.92 -4.74
C ASP A 197 1.43 28.65 -4.36
N ALA A 198 0.13 28.65 -4.65
CA ALA A 198 -0.74 27.50 -4.39
C ALA A 198 -0.33 26.25 -5.19
N ALA A 199 0.40 26.39 -6.31
CA ALA A 199 0.88 25.23 -7.06
C ALA A 199 1.96 24.46 -6.29
N SER A 200 2.72 25.15 -5.45
CA SER A 200 3.78 24.54 -4.64
C SER A 200 3.24 23.54 -3.61
N ALA A 201 1.98 23.67 -3.16
CA ALA A 201 1.33 22.72 -2.25
C ALA A 201 1.21 21.29 -2.82
N LYS A 202 1.46 21.10 -4.12
CA LYS A 202 1.48 19.80 -4.79
C LYS A 202 2.87 19.14 -4.83
N ASN A 203 3.81 19.64 -4.05
CA ASN A 203 5.13 19.04 -3.93
C ASN A 203 5.30 18.41 -2.54
N VAL A 204 6.09 17.34 -2.47
CA VAL A 204 6.50 16.67 -1.23
C VAL A 204 8.03 16.51 -1.24
N PRO A 205 8.69 16.28 -0.09
CA PRO A 205 8.14 16.23 1.25
C PRO A 205 7.76 17.58 1.84
N ALA A 206 6.58 17.63 2.45
CA ALA A 206 6.11 18.78 3.20
C ALA A 206 5.98 18.41 4.67
N LEU A 207 6.46 19.26 5.56
CA LEU A 207 6.41 19.09 7.00
C LEU A 207 5.46 20.12 7.60
N LEU A 208 4.51 19.64 8.40
CA LEU A 208 3.75 20.45 9.33
C LEU A 208 4.41 20.35 10.70
N GLU A 209 4.77 21.47 11.28
CA GLU A 209 5.06 21.60 12.71
C GLU A 209 3.81 22.08 13.41
N VAL A 210 3.45 21.40 14.50
CA VAL A 210 2.44 21.81 15.45
C VAL A 210 3.15 22.13 16.76
N TYR A 211 3.14 23.40 17.15
CA TYR A 211 3.69 23.84 18.41
C TYR A 211 2.57 24.04 19.42
N ARG A 212 2.64 23.32 20.55
CA ARG A 212 1.69 23.37 21.67
C ARG A 212 0.22 23.20 21.27
N SER A 213 -0.05 22.35 20.28
CA SER A 213 -1.41 22.11 19.74
C SER A 213 -2.11 23.35 19.15
N GLU A 214 -1.42 24.46 18.94
CA GLU A 214 -2.05 25.72 18.52
C GLU A 214 -1.37 26.33 17.28
N ASP A 215 -0.05 26.50 17.35
CA ASP A 215 0.69 27.18 16.30
C ASP A 215 1.10 26.20 15.19
N LEU A 216 0.65 26.48 13.97
CA LEU A 216 0.89 25.64 12.79
C LEU A 216 1.89 26.30 11.86
N ALA A 217 2.97 25.60 11.52
CA ALA A 217 3.96 26.07 10.57
C ALA A 217 4.24 25.02 9.48
N TRP A 218 4.17 25.45 8.23
CA TRP A 218 4.47 24.60 7.07
C TRP A 218 5.88 24.85 6.54
N PHE A 219 6.57 23.76 6.23
CA PHE A 219 7.89 23.72 5.60
C PHE A 219 7.80 22.79 4.39
N GLY A 220 8.21 23.27 3.21
CA GLY A 220 8.16 22.47 1.97
C GLY A 220 9.48 22.51 1.21
N PRO A 221 9.57 21.88 0.02
CA PRO A 221 10.61 22.16 -0.96
C PRO A 221 10.58 23.60 -1.51
N TRP A 222 9.50 24.33 -1.26
CA TRP A 222 9.29 25.73 -1.64
C TRP A 222 9.58 26.70 -0.49
N ASP A 223 9.64 27.98 -0.82
CA ASP A 223 9.68 29.06 0.16
C ASP A 223 8.24 29.31 0.66
N ALA A 224 7.96 29.00 1.94
CA ALA A 224 6.60 29.00 2.49
C ALA A 224 6.06 30.42 2.81
N VAL A 225 4.81 30.46 3.32
CA VAL A 225 4.01 31.67 3.62
C VAL A 225 4.81 32.78 4.34
N ASP A 226 5.64 32.39 5.32
CA ASP A 226 6.36 33.31 6.21
C ASP A 226 7.89 33.29 6.02
N ALA A 227 8.36 32.91 4.82
CA ALA A 227 9.79 32.67 4.56
C ALA A 227 10.41 31.58 5.46
N ASN A 228 9.59 30.61 5.89
CA ASN A 228 10.08 29.44 6.60
C ASN A 228 11.15 28.72 5.77
N PRO A 229 12.19 28.18 6.42
CA PRO A 229 13.20 27.40 5.74
C PRO A 229 12.59 26.17 5.07
N LYS A 230 13.33 25.59 4.12
CA LYS A 230 12.91 24.35 3.47
C LYS A 230 12.83 23.20 4.46
N THR A 231 12.02 22.18 4.13
CA THR A 231 11.82 20.96 4.95
C THR A 231 13.15 20.36 5.43
N ALA A 232 14.10 20.15 4.51
CA ALA A 232 15.40 19.56 4.84
C ALA A 232 16.15 20.41 5.87
N THR A 233 16.24 21.74 5.66
CA THR A 233 16.89 22.67 6.59
C THR A 233 16.24 22.66 7.97
N LYS A 234 14.90 22.66 8.04
CA LYS A 234 14.18 22.59 9.33
C LYS A 234 14.50 21.29 10.07
N LEU A 235 14.44 20.14 9.40
CA LEU A 235 14.74 18.85 10.01
C LEU A 235 16.20 18.73 10.43
N THR A 236 17.14 19.26 9.64
CA THR A 236 18.56 19.35 10.04
C THR A 236 18.74 20.20 11.30
N ASN A 237 18.00 21.30 11.44
CA ASN A 237 18.05 22.11 12.66
C ASN A 237 17.50 21.34 13.88
N VAL A 238 16.41 20.58 13.71
CA VAL A 238 15.88 19.69 14.75
C VAL A 238 16.92 18.65 15.13
N LEU A 239 17.50 17.95 14.15
CA LEU A 239 18.57 16.96 14.33
C LEU A 239 19.74 17.54 15.12
N ASN A 240 20.21 18.74 14.75
CA ASN A 240 21.31 19.39 15.43
C ASN A 240 20.97 19.87 16.85
N SER A 241 19.69 20.15 17.14
CA SER A 241 19.26 20.53 18.48
C SER A 241 19.19 19.36 19.47
N LEU A 242 19.15 18.12 18.95
CA LEU A 242 19.03 16.89 19.73
C LEU A 242 20.37 16.15 19.93
N LYS A 243 21.39 16.51 19.16
CA LYS A 243 22.79 16.06 19.33
C LYS A 243 23.44 16.76 20.53
#